data_AF-A0A429WPQ8-F1
#
_entry.id   AF-A0A429WPQ8-F1
#
_cell.length_a   1.000
_cell.length_b   1.000
_cell.length_c   1.000
_cell.angle_alpha   90.00
_cell.angle_beta   90.00
_cell.angle_gamma   90.00
#
_symmetry.space_group_name_H-M   'P 1'
#
loop_
_entity.id
_entity.type
_entity.pdbx_description
1 polymer ?
#
loop_
_entity_poly.entity_id
_entity_poly.type
_entity_poly.pdbx_seq_one_letter_code
_entity_poly.pdbx_strand_id
1 'polypeptide(L)'
;MTTSKVAARILVRAYLDGRTMDEFMFSAVVWMADKRLTGGIVPALDQTLRDDIDNQAGPVVAFKQIRGAAPYKFAVPLPQWLRRA
;
A
#
# COMPACT_ATOMS: atom_id res chain seq x y z
N MET A 1 -9.90 14.95 6.65
CA MET A 1 -9.38 14.05 5.59
C MET A 1 -9.69 14.71 4.24
N THR A 2 -8.72 14.88 3.34
CA THR A 2 -8.90 15.58 2.05
C THR A 2 -9.49 14.66 0.98
N THR A 3 -10.13 15.24 -0.04
CA THR A 3 -10.69 14.49 -1.19
C THR A 3 -9.61 13.69 -1.92
N SER A 4 -8.42 14.28 -2.11
CA SER A 4 -7.27 13.62 -2.75
C SER A 4 -6.81 12.38 -1.96
N LYS A 5 -6.77 12.47 -0.62
CA LYS A 5 -6.38 11.36 0.25
C LYS A 5 -7.41 10.22 0.25
N VAL A 6 -8.70 10.56 0.11
CA VAL A 6 -9.76 9.55 -0.09
C VAL A 6 -9.60 8.85 -1.44
N ALA A 7 -9.40 9.61 -2.52
CA ALA A 7 -9.17 9.06 -3.86
C ALA A 7 -7.93 8.16 -3.92
N ALA A 8 -6.82 8.59 -3.32
CA ALA A 8 -5.60 7.79 -3.19
C ALA A 8 -5.86 6.46 -2.48
N ARG A 9 -6.59 6.50 -1.35
CA ARG A 9 -6.94 5.29 -0.59
C ARG A 9 -7.82 4.32 -1.38
N ILE A 10 -8.78 4.83 -2.15
CA ILE A 10 -9.63 4.01 -3.02
C ILE A 10 -8.79 3.40 -4.14
N LEU A 11 -7.93 4.19 -4.78
CA LEU A 11 -7.07 3.74 -5.88
C LEU A 11 -6.13 2.61 -5.45
N VAL A 12 -5.48 2.75 -4.29
CA VAL A 12 -4.59 1.72 -3.74
C VAL A 12 -5.36 0.46 -3.36
N ARG A 13 -6.56 0.59 -2.78
CA ARG A 13 -7.42 -0.57 -2.46
C ARG A 13 -7.90 -1.31 -3.70
N ALA A 14 -8.28 -0.57 -4.74
CA ALA A 14 -8.65 -1.15 -6.02
C ALA A 14 -7.47 -1.90 -6.65
N TYR A 15 -6.25 -1.37 -6.55
CA TYR A 15 -5.05 -2.04 -7.06
C TYR A 15 -4.65 -3.28 -6.25
N LEU A 16 -4.85 -3.26 -4.93
CA LEU A 16 -4.59 -4.43 -4.09
C LEU A 16 -5.55 -5.58 -4.42
N ASP A 17 -6.78 -5.30 -4.85
CA ASP A 17 -7.74 -6.31 -5.31
C ASP A 17 -7.91 -7.48 -4.32
N GLY A 18 -8.17 -7.15 -3.05
CA GLY A 18 -8.33 -8.14 -1.98
C GLY A 18 -7.02 -8.68 -1.38
N ARG A 19 -5.86 -8.35 -1.95
CA ARG A 19 -4.56 -8.58 -1.32
C ARG A 19 -4.41 -7.73 -0.05
N THR A 20 -3.65 -8.27 0.89
CA THR A 20 -3.35 -7.55 2.14
C THR A 20 -2.07 -6.75 2.01
N MET A 21 -1.93 -5.73 2.85
CA MET A 21 -0.69 -4.97 2.99
C MET A 21 -0.63 -4.52 4.44
N ASP A 22 0.57 -4.53 5.02
CA ASP A 22 0.81 -3.99 6.35
C ASP A 22 0.30 -2.53 6.45
N GLU A 23 -0.26 -2.13 7.59
CA GLU A 23 -0.91 -0.83 7.74
C GLU A 23 0.05 0.35 7.51
N PHE A 24 1.32 0.20 7.92
CA PHE A 24 2.34 1.22 7.70
C PHE A 24 2.64 1.35 6.21
N MET A 25 2.85 0.22 5.51
CA MET A 25 3.08 0.21 4.07
C MET A 25 1.88 0.74 3.29
N PHE A 26 0.67 0.34 3.66
CA PHE A 26 -0.56 0.83 3.06
C PHE A 26 -0.68 2.35 3.23
N SER A 27 -0.38 2.88 4.41
CA SER A 27 -0.41 4.32 4.67
C SER A 27 0.65 5.08 3.87
N ALA A 28 1.85 4.51 3.70
CA ALA A 28 2.93 5.10 2.91
C ALA A 28 2.56 5.17 1.42
N VAL A 29 2.04 4.08 0.86
CA VAL A 29 1.58 4.03 -0.54
C VAL A 29 0.44 5.02 -0.77
N VAL A 30 -0.53 5.09 0.15
CA VAL A 30 -1.63 6.08 0.06
C VAL A 30 -1.10 7.50 0.10
N TRP A 31 -0.09 7.80 0.92
CA TRP A 31 0.53 9.11 0.94
C TRP A 31 1.24 9.43 -0.39
N MET A 32 1.99 8.49 -0.99
CA MET A 32 2.63 8.69 -2.29
C MET A 32 1.59 8.93 -3.40
N ALA A 33 0.52 8.13 -3.44
CA ALA A 33 -0.57 8.31 -4.38
C ALA A 33 -1.28 9.66 -4.19
N ASP A 34 -1.52 10.09 -2.95
CA ASP A 34 -2.09 11.41 -2.63
C ASP A 34 -1.19 12.54 -3.15
N LYS A 35 0.12 12.48 -2.89
CA LYS A 35 1.07 13.48 -3.40
C LYS A 35 1.07 13.56 -4.92
N ARG A 36 1.03 12.43 -5.61
CA ARG A 36 0.97 12.38 -7.07
C ARG A 36 -0.34 12.95 -7.61
N LEU A 37 -1.48 12.61 -7.01
CA LEU A 37 -2.78 13.19 -7.37
C LEU A 37 -2.79 14.70 -7.17
N THR A 38 -2.28 15.20 -6.03
CA THR A 38 -2.21 16.66 -5.78
C THR A 38 -1.22 17.38 -6.69
N GLY A 39 -0.19 16.67 -7.18
CA GLY A 39 0.79 17.19 -8.13
C GLY A 39 0.40 17.02 -9.61
N GLY A 40 -0.79 16.49 -9.90
CA GLY A 40 -1.25 16.26 -11.28
C GLY A 40 -0.50 15.16 -12.04
N ILE A 41 0.19 14.26 -11.33
CA ILE A 41 0.94 13.16 -11.95
C ILE A 41 -0.04 12.02 -12.29
N VAL A 42 -0.13 11.69 -13.58
CA VAL A 42 -0.98 10.64 -14.11
C VAL A 42 -0.14 9.64 -14.94
N PRO A 43 -0.22 8.33 -14.69
CA PRO A 43 -1.03 7.68 -13.66
C PRO A 43 -0.47 7.89 -12.24
N ALA A 44 -1.34 8.08 -11.25
CA ALA A 44 -0.92 8.22 -9.85
C ALA A 44 -0.26 6.94 -9.31
N LEU A 45 -0.67 5.77 -9.81
CA LEU A 45 0.03 4.49 -9.66
C LEU A 45 0.74 4.16 -10.99
N ASP A 46 1.94 4.70 -11.16
CA ASP A 46 2.85 4.31 -12.25
C ASP A 46 3.39 2.88 -12.03
N GLN A 47 4.09 2.35 -13.04
CA GLN A 47 4.60 0.99 -12.99
C GLN A 47 5.54 0.77 -11.80
N THR A 48 6.43 1.72 -11.51
CA THR A 48 7.35 1.62 -10.37
C THR A 48 6.62 1.49 -9.03
N LEU A 49 5.58 2.29 -8.80
CA LEU A 49 4.81 2.21 -7.56
C LEU A 49 3.96 0.94 -7.51
N ARG A 50 3.47 0.47 -8.66
CA ARG A 50 2.78 -0.82 -8.76
C ARG A 50 3.69 -1.98 -8.40
N ASP A 51 4.91 -2.01 -8.93
CA ASP A 51 5.90 -3.04 -8.62
C ASP A 51 6.25 -3.04 -7.12
N ASP A 52 6.40 -1.86 -6.50
CA ASP A 52 6.60 -1.76 -5.05
C ASP A 52 5.40 -2.28 -4.26
N ILE A 53 4.18 -1.90 -4.65
CA ILE A 53 2.96 -2.43 -4.03
C ILE A 53 2.90 -3.95 -4.16
N ASP A 54 3.22 -4.51 -5.32
CA ASP A 54 3.19 -5.94 -5.56
C ASP A 54 4.23 -6.70 -4.74
N ASN A 55 5.42 -6.11 -4.54
CA ASN A 55 6.45 -6.67 -3.67
C ASN A 55 6.09 -6.64 -2.18
N GLN A 56 5.28 -5.68 -1.74
CA GLN A 56 4.86 -5.51 -0.35
C GLN A 56 3.49 -6.15 -0.05
N ALA A 57 2.71 -6.48 -1.07
CA ALA A 57 1.39 -7.06 -0.92
C ALA A 57 1.49 -8.52 -0.45
N GLY A 58 0.75 -8.84 0.60
CA GLY A 58 0.49 -10.19 1.04
C GLY A 58 -0.58 -10.89 0.19
N PRO A 59 -0.83 -12.18 0.44
CA PRO A 59 -1.84 -12.93 -0.30
C PRO A 59 -3.24 -12.32 -0.13
N VAL A 60 -4.14 -12.65 -1.06
CA VAL A 60 -5.57 -12.38 -0.91
C VAL A 60 -6.06 -13.08 0.34
N VAL A 61 -6.54 -12.31 1.32
CA VAL A 61 -7.25 -12.88 2.45
C VAL A 61 -8.71 -13.03 2.04
N ALA A 62 -9.11 -14.24 1.66
CA ALA A 62 -10.51 -14.61 1.84
C ALA A 62 -10.81 -14.35 3.33
N PHE A 63 -11.90 -13.64 3.63
CA PHE A 63 -12.38 -13.40 4.99
C PHE A 63 -12.58 -14.74 5.71
N LYS A 64 -11.51 -15.33 6.23
CA LYS A 64 -11.55 -16.54 7.03
C LYS A 64 -11.73 -16.06 8.46
N GLN A 65 -12.99 -16.11 8.86
CA GLN A 65 -13.52 -16.05 10.21
C GLN A 65 -12.47 -16.09 11.34
N ILE A 66 -12.52 -15.04 12.15
CA ILE A 66 -11.88 -14.87 13.45
C ILE A 66 -11.84 -16.18 14.25
N ARG A 67 -10.65 -16.70 14.55
CA ARG A 67 -10.24 -17.25 15.87
C ARG A 67 -8.77 -17.71 15.82
N GLY A 68 -7.89 -16.98 16.52
CA GLY A 68 -6.79 -17.60 17.27
C GLY A 68 -5.39 -17.71 16.66
N ALA A 69 -4.88 -16.77 15.86
CA ALA A 69 -3.47 -16.81 15.43
C ALA A 69 -2.63 -15.67 16.02
N ALA A 70 -1.54 -16.06 16.69
CA ALA A 70 -0.57 -15.25 17.45
C ALA A 70 0.15 -14.16 16.62
N PRO A 71 0.75 -13.13 17.27
CA PRO A 71 1.32 -11.99 16.56
C PRO A 71 2.62 -12.38 15.84
N TYR A 72 2.62 -12.23 14.51
CA TYR A 72 3.81 -12.42 13.68
C TYR A 72 4.83 -11.32 13.97
N LYS A 73 6.03 -11.72 14.44
CA LYS A 73 7.20 -10.84 14.56
C LYS A 73 7.77 -10.58 13.16
N PHE A 74 7.49 -9.42 12.59
CA PHE A 74 8.11 -8.99 11.35
C PHE A 74 9.46 -8.31 11.64
N ALA A 75 10.55 -9.00 11.31
CA ALA A 75 11.79 -8.33 10.91
C ALA A 75 11.59 -7.87 9.46
N VAL A 76 11.13 -6.63 9.25
CA VAL A 76 10.94 -6.06 7.91
C VAL A 76 12.29 -5.57 7.38
N PRO A 77 12.84 -6.13 6.28
CA PRO A 77 13.97 -5.51 5.61
C PRO A 77 13.53 -4.19 4.98
N LEU A 78 14.26 -3.11 5.28
CA LEU A 78 13.95 -1.76 4.78
C LEU A 78 13.85 -1.74 3.23
N PRO A 79 12.79 -1.11 2.66
CA PRO A 79 12.65 -0.93 1.22
C PRO A 79 13.87 -0.20 0.61
N GLN A 80 14.23 -0.56 -0.62
CA GLN A 80 15.44 -0.02 -1.27
C GLN A 80 15.40 1.51 -1.46
N TRP A 81 14.21 2.09 -1.60
CA TRP A 81 14.03 3.54 -1.74
C TRP A 81 14.31 4.33 -0.46
N LEU A 82 14.39 3.67 0.71
CA LEU A 82 14.80 4.29 1.97
C LEU A 82 16.33 4.26 2.20
N ARG A 83 17.10 3.59 1.34
CA ARG A 83 18.57 3.45 1.47
C ARG A 83 19.36 4.54 0.74
N ARG A 84 18.68 5.56 0.22
CA ARG A 84 19.28 6.65 -0.59
C ARG A 84 19.07 8.05 0.01
N ALA A 85 18.91 8.15 1.33
CA ALA A 85 18.87 9.43 2.05
C ALA A 85 20.22 9.69 2.75
#